data_AF-A0A259GS41-F1
#
_entry.id   AF-A0A259GS41-F1
#
_cell.length_a   1.000
_cell.length_b   1.000
_cell.length_c   1.000
_cell.angle_alpha   90.00
_cell.angle_beta   90.00
_cell.angle_gamma   90.00
#
_symmetry.space_group_name_H-M   'P 1'
#
loop_
_entity.id
_entity.type
_entity.pdbx_description
1 polymer ?
#
loop_
_entity_poly.entity_id
_entity_poly.type
_entity_poly.pdbx_seq_one_letter_code
_entity_poly.pdbx_strand_id
1 'polypeptide(L)'
;MGVKYSSIFVLSALFTMLTACSSVAKLNPFGSSDIERSRGPENATEYVCDNNKRFYVRMLNNGNDAWLIYPDHEVNLPKAGSDNRYSSGLINLVINGAETTLNDGEKIAYTNCKPQVIKK
;
A
#
# COMPACT_ATOMS: atom_id res chain seq x y z
N MET A 1 75.18 -11.66 37.80
CA MET A 1 74.29 -11.47 36.63
C MET A 1 73.51 -12.75 36.40
N GLY A 2 72.22 -12.85 36.10
CA GLY A 2 71.07 -11.96 35.90
C GLY A 2 69.89 -12.93 35.66
N VAL A 3 68.86 -13.02 36.53
CA VAL A 3 67.55 -12.30 36.45
C VAL A 3 66.87 -12.52 35.08
N LYS A 4 65.63 -13.00 34.91
CA LYS A 4 64.52 -13.46 35.77
C LYS A 4 63.52 -14.17 34.84
N TYR A 5 62.86 -15.20 35.34
CA TYR A 5 61.63 -15.77 34.78
C TYR A 5 60.51 -14.72 34.81
N SER A 6 60.33 -13.94 33.74
CA SER A 6 59.28 -12.91 33.67
C SER A 6 58.96 -12.53 32.22
N SER A 7 58.66 -13.50 31.36
CA SER A 7 58.19 -13.22 29.99
C SER A 7 57.13 -14.18 29.45
N ILE A 8 56.59 -15.09 30.26
CA ILE A 8 55.58 -16.05 29.79
C ILE A 8 54.16 -15.66 30.21
N PHE A 9 53.98 -14.74 31.17
CA PHE A 9 52.66 -14.37 31.68
C PHE A 9 51.91 -13.26 30.92
N VAL A 10 52.50 -12.67 29.87
CA VAL A 10 51.88 -11.52 29.18
C VAL A 10 51.13 -11.91 27.90
N LEU A 11 51.35 -13.12 27.36
CA LEU A 11 50.80 -13.50 26.05
C LEU A 11 49.35 -14.02 26.07
N SER A 12 48.78 -14.34 27.23
CA SER A 12 47.46 -14.98 27.33
C SER A 12 46.29 -14.02 27.63
N ALA A 13 46.55 -12.73 27.85
CA ALA A 13 45.51 -11.79 28.28
C ALA A 13 44.89 -10.95 27.13
N LEU A 14 45.35 -11.12 25.88
CA LEU A 14 44.97 -10.22 24.78
C LEU A 14 43.85 -10.76 23.85
N PHE A 15 43.33 -11.96 24.09
CA PHE A 15 42.38 -12.61 23.17
C PHE A 15 40.90 -12.57 23.60
N THR A 16 40.54 -11.95 24.72
CA THR A 16 39.15 -11.96 25.24
C THR A 16 38.33 -10.71 24.91
N MET A 17 38.85 -9.78 24.10
CA MET A 17 38.21 -8.47 23.83
C MET A 17 37.47 -8.36 22.48
N LEU A 18 37.05 -9.47 21.82
CA LEU A 18 36.37 -9.38 20.51
C LEU A 18 34.92 -9.92 20.44
N THR A 19 34.28 -10.29 21.55
CA THR A 19 32.86 -10.68 21.51
C THR A 19 31.93 -9.52 21.86
N ALA A 20 31.95 -8.43 21.09
CA ALA A 20 30.96 -7.36 21.21
C ALA A 20 30.77 -6.60 19.90
N CYS A 21 30.46 -7.29 18.80
CA CYS A 21 30.05 -6.61 17.56
C CYS A 21 29.11 -7.47 16.70
N SER A 22 28.09 -8.08 17.32
CA SER A 22 27.04 -8.80 16.59
C SER A 22 25.66 -8.29 16.99
N SER A 23 25.47 -6.97 16.97
CA SER A 23 24.14 -6.33 16.87
C SER A 23 24.28 -4.83 16.68
N VAL A 24 24.81 -4.42 15.53
CA VAL A 24 24.31 -3.18 14.92
C VAL A 24 23.02 -3.55 14.22
N ALA A 25 21.97 -3.78 15.01
CA ALA A 25 20.61 -3.68 14.53
C ALA A 25 20.52 -2.28 13.92
N LYS A 26 20.36 -2.26 12.60
CA LYS A 26 20.23 -1.12 11.70
C LYS A 26 19.45 0.02 12.36
N LEU A 27 20.14 0.86 13.13
CA LEU A 27 19.64 2.10 13.72
C LEU A 27 19.58 3.09 12.56
N ASN A 28 18.51 2.98 11.78
CA ASN A 28 18.13 4.03 10.86
C ASN A 28 17.23 5.00 11.64
N PRO A 29 17.74 6.14 12.15
CA PRO A 29 16.92 7.13 12.86
C PRO A 29 15.89 7.81 11.95
N PHE A 30 15.92 7.53 10.63
CA PHE A 30 14.94 7.96 9.63
C PHE A 30 14.28 6.76 8.93
N GLY A 31 14.30 5.58 9.55
CA GLY A 31 13.70 4.37 9.02
C GLY A 31 12.22 4.29 9.32
N SER A 32 11.42 5.08 8.61
CA SER A 32 10.02 4.71 8.41
C SER A 32 10.01 3.38 7.66
N SER A 33 9.82 2.29 8.43
CA SER A 33 9.34 1.00 7.92
C SER A 33 7.83 1.06 7.63
N ASP A 34 7.30 2.26 7.44
CA ASP A 34 6.07 2.47 6.72
C ASP A 34 6.37 2.09 5.27
N ILE A 35 6.03 0.86 4.91
CA ILE A 35 5.61 0.57 3.54
C ILE A 35 4.69 1.73 3.20
N GLU A 36 5.14 2.60 2.29
CA GLU A 36 4.38 3.74 1.83
C GLU A 36 3.12 3.16 1.21
N ARG A 37 2.08 2.99 2.04
CA ARG A 37 0.73 2.73 1.59
C ARG A 37 0.45 3.96 0.77
N SER A 38 0.53 3.80 -0.55
CA SER A 38 0.11 4.80 -1.53
C SER A 38 -1.15 5.40 -0.95
N ARG A 39 -1.02 6.64 -0.45
CA ARG A 39 -2.13 7.30 0.23
C ARG A 39 -3.13 7.55 -0.87
N GLY A 40 -4.09 6.64 -0.99
CA GLY A 40 -5.20 6.81 -1.91
C GLY A 40 -5.89 8.15 -1.65
N PRO A 41 -6.59 8.70 -2.63
CA PRO A 41 -7.33 9.95 -2.47
C PRO A 41 -8.22 9.92 -1.22
N GLU A 42 -8.27 11.04 -0.50
CA GLU A 42 -9.05 11.13 0.74
C GLU A 42 -10.55 10.88 0.46
N ASN A 43 -11.21 10.20 1.41
CA ASN A 43 -12.63 9.84 1.33
C ASN A 43 -13.00 9.00 0.09
N ALA A 44 -12.05 8.26 -0.46
CA ALA A 44 -12.29 7.33 -1.55
C ALA A 44 -12.17 5.87 -1.08
N THR A 45 -12.99 5.00 -1.67
CA THR A 45 -12.90 3.55 -1.52
C THR A 45 -12.01 3.02 -2.63
N GLU A 46 -10.95 2.31 -2.28
CA GLU A 46 -10.13 1.59 -3.25
C GLU A 46 -10.84 0.32 -3.70
N TYR A 47 -10.85 0.06 -5.00
CA TYR A 47 -11.34 -1.18 -5.59
C TYR A 47 -10.17 -1.87 -6.28
N VAL A 48 -9.94 -3.12 -5.90
CA VAL A 48 -8.93 -3.99 -6.53
C VAL A 48 -9.67 -5.07 -7.32
N CYS A 49 -9.39 -5.12 -8.61
CA CYS A 49 -10.00 -6.01 -9.58
C CYS A 49 -9.00 -7.06 -10.06
N ASP A 50 -9.45 -7.95 -10.93
CA ASP A 50 -8.58 -8.93 -11.59
C ASP A 50 -7.40 -8.25 -12.32
N ASN A 51 -6.32 -9.00 -12.52
CA ASN A 51 -5.05 -8.51 -13.10
C ASN A 51 -4.39 -7.39 -12.29
N ASN A 52 -4.66 -7.31 -10.99
CA ASN A 52 -4.10 -6.31 -10.07
C ASN A 52 -4.41 -4.87 -10.51
N LYS A 53 -5.51 -4.69 -11.26
CA LYS A 53 -6.04 -3.39 -11.65
C LYS A 53 -6.70 -2.75 -10.43
N ARG A 54 -6.48 -1.46 -10.24
CA ARG A 54 -7.08 -0.70 -9.14
C ARG A 54 -7.63 0.62 -9.63
N PHE A 55 -8.69 1.07 -8.97
CA PHE A 55 -9.26 2.41 -9.12
C PHE A 55 -9.83 2.83 -7.77
N TYR A 56 -10.08 4.12 -7.61
CA TYR A 56 -10.73 4.65 -6.42
C TYR A 56 -12.10 5.23 -6.79
N VAL A 57 -13.07 5.06 -5.91
CA VAL A 57 -14.39 5.69 -6.05
C VAL A 57 -14.66 6.53 -4.83
N ARG A 58 -14.96 7.81 -5.07
CA ARG A 58 -15.41 8.74 -4.05
C ARG A 58 -16.89 9.04 -4.29
N MET A 59 -17.72 8.71 -3.31
CA MET A 59 -19.15 9.01 -3.36
C MET A 59 -19.36 10.50 -3.06
N LEU A 60 -20.07 11.19 -3.93
CA LEU A 60 -20.39 12.62 -3.84
C LEU A 60 -21.91 12.82 -3.85
N ASN A 61 -22.34 14.02 -3.50
CA ASN A 61 -23.75 14.43 -3.55
C ASN A 61 -24.70 13.43 -2.86
N ASN A 62 -24.32 13.00 -1.64
CA ASN A 62 -25.04 11.99 -0.86
C ASN A 62 -25.24 10.64 -1.57
N GLY A 63 -24.32 10.28 -2.48
CA GLY A 63 -24.39 9.05 -3.26
C GLY A 63 -25.15 9.18 -4.58
N ASN A 64 -25.48 10.40 -5.01
CA ASN A 64 -26.03 10.62 -6.35
C ASN A 64 -24.96 10.65 -7.45
N ASP A 65 -23.70 10.91 -7.08
CA ASP A 65 -22.59 10.90 -8.03
C ASP A 65 -21.46 10.03 -7.50
N ALA A 66 -20.89 9.21 -8.38
CA ALA A 66 -19.69 8.44 -8.12
C ALA A 66 -18.52 9.09 -8.87
N TRP A 67 -17.57 9.65 -8.14
CA TRP A 67 -16.34 10.18 -8.72
C TRP A 67 -15.32 9.06 -8.85
N LEU A 68 -15.10 8.62 -10.09
CA LEU A 68 -14.16 7.56 -10.44
C LEU A 68 -12.77 8.15 -10.67
N ILE A 69 -11.78 7.59 -10.00
CA ILE A 69 -10.40 8.07 -10.01
C ILE A 69 -9.52 6.94 -10.52
N TYR A 70 -9.09 7.06 -11.77
CA TYR A 70 -8.08 6.20 -12.37
C TYR A 70 -6.67 6.72 -12.06
N PRO A 71 -5.62 5.91 -12.28
CA PRO A 71 -4.24 6.36 -12.10
C PRO A 71 -3.82 7.52 -13.02
N ASP A 72 -4.47 7.64 -14.18
CA ASP A 72 -4.12 8.58 -15.25
C ASP A 72 -5.14 9.72 -15.41
N HIS A 73 -6.40 9.52 -15.06
CA HIS A 73 -7.45 10.52 -15.18
C HIS A 73 -8.61 10.30 -14.19
N GLU A 74 -9.52 11.27 -14.09
CA GLU A 74 -10.71 11.19 -13.22
C GLU A 74 -11.98 11.49 -14.00
N VAL A 75 -13.09 10.84 -13.64
CA VAL A 75 -14.39 11.00 -14.30
C VAL A 75 -15.52 11.04 -13.28
N ASN A 76 -16.44 11.99 -13.46
CA ASN A 76 -17.70 11.99 -12.73
C ASN A 76 -18.71 11.06 -13.39
N LEU A 77 -19.25 10.11 -12.62
CA LEU A 77 -20.33 9.24 -13.04
C LEU A 77 -21.60 9.62 -12.27
N PRO A 78 -22.53 10.35 -12.91
CA PRO A 78 -23.84 10.58 -12.30
C PRO A 78 -24.63 9.28 -12.24
N LYS A 79 -25.52 9.20 -11.25
CA LYS A 79 -26.43 8.06 -11.09
C LYS A 79 -27.38 7.96 -12.27
N ALA A 80 -27.44 6.76 -12.85
CA ALA A 80 -28.08 6.52 -14.14
C ALA A 80 -29.36 5.66 -14.05
N GLY A 81 -29.87 5.42 -12.84
CA GLY A 81 -31.08 4.63 -12.64
C GLY A 81 -31.15 4.04 -11.23
N SER A 82 -31.14 2.71 -11.14
CA SER A 82 -31.21 1.95 -9.88
C SER A 82 -30.16 2.40 -8.87
N ASP A 83 -30.40 2.10 -7.58
CA ASP A 83 -29.69 2.74 -6.46
C ASP A 83 -28.15 2.63 -6.46
N ASN A 84 -27.59 1.79 -7.33
CA ASN A 84 -26.16 1.47 -7.36
C ASN A 84 -25.53 1.54 -8.76
N ARG A 85 -26.19 2.17 -9.74
CA ARG A 85 -25.70 2.27 -11.12
C ARG A 85 -25.34 3.72 -11.46
N TYR A 86 -24.10 3.92 -11.91
CA TYR A 86 -23.56 5.21 -12.30
C TYR A 86 -23.00 5.10 -13.71
N SER A 87 -23.25 6.10 -14.56
CA SER A 87 -22.74 6.07 -15.93
C SER A 87 -22.48 7.45 -16.50
N SER A 88 -21.45 7.56 -17.33
CA SER A 88 -21.14 8.76 -18.10
C SER A 88 -20.57 8.35 -19.45
N GLY A 89 -21.29 8.65 -20.53
CA GLY A 89 -20.92 8.21 -21.88
C GLY A 89 -20.87 6.68 -22.01
N LEU A 90 -19.68 6.14 -22.30
CA LEU A 90 -19.45 4.70 -22.45
C LEU A 90 -19.17 4.00 -21.10
N ILE A 91 -18.83 4.77 -20.06
CA ILE A 91 -18.46 4.23 -18.75
C ILE A 91 -19.72 3.85 -17.97
N ASN A 92 -19.75 2.63 -17.47
CA ASN A 92 -20.79 2.10 -16.60
C ASN A 92 -20.17 1.48 -15.35
N LEU A 93 -20.52 2.00 -14.18
CA LEU A 93 -20.13 1.50 -12.87
C LEU A 93 -21.36 0.94 -12.15
N VAL A 94 -21.27 -0.30 -11.70
CA VAL A 94 -22.31 -0.97 -10.90
C VAL A 94 -21.68 -1.46 -9.60
N ILE A 95 -22.16 -0.95 -8.46
CA ILE A 95 -21.63 -1.25 -7.13
C ILE A 95 -22.58 -2.22 -6.40
N ASN A 96 -22.31 -3.53 -6.39
CA ASN A 96 -23.17 -4.51 -5.71
C ASN A 96 -22.62 -4.96 -4.36
N GLY A 97 -22.10 -4.02 -3.55
CA GLY A 97 -21.59 -4.25 -2.19
C GLY A 97 -20.35 -5.13 -2.12
N ALA A 98 -20.48 -6.42 -2.41
CA ALA A 98 -19.39 -7.40 -2.43
C ALA A 98 -18.61 -7.41 -3.76
N GLU A 99 -19.29 -7.11 -4.87
CA GLU A 99 -18.70 -7.13 -6.22
C GLU A 99 -19.09 -5.87 -6.98
N THR A 100 -18.09 -5.10 -7.37
CA THR A 100 -18.25 -3.94 -8.25
C THR A 100 -17.79 -4.31 -9.65
N THR A 101 -18.55 -3.88 -10.66
CA THR A 101 -18.18 -4.03 -12.07
C THR A 101 -18.07 -2.65 -12.69
N LEU A 102 -16.97 -2.42 -13.40
CA LEU A 102 -16.73 -1.19 -14.13
C LEU A 102 -16.42 -1.54 -15.58
N ASN A 103 -17.22 -0.99 -16.49
CA ASN A 103 -17.09 -1.15 -17.92
C ASN A 103 -16.79 0.21 -18.55
N ASP A 104 -15.64 0.33 -19.19
CA ASP A 104 -15.16 1.57 -19.84
C ASP A 104 -15.25 1.50 -21.38
N GLY A 105 -16.13 0.66 -21.93
CA GLY A 105 -16.48 0.65 -23.34
C GLY A 105 -15.44 0.06 -24.31
N GLU A 106 -14.13 0.19 -24.09
CA GLU A 106 -13.16 -0.05 -25.16
C GLU A 106 -12.28 -1.30 -25.02
N LYS A 107 -12.02 -1.82 -23.81
CA LYS A 107 -11.30 -3.11 -23.60
C LYS A 107 -11.03 -3.48 -22.14
N ILE A 108 -11.13 -2.52 -21.21
CA ILE A 108 -10.81 -2.75 -19.81
C ILE A 108 -12.09 -3.06 -19.06
N ALA A 109 -12.52 -4.33 -19.13
CA ALA A 109 -13.51 -4.84 -18.19
C ALA A 109 -12.81 -4.98 -16.84
N TYR A 110 -13.12 -4.08 -15.91
CA TYR A 110 -12.73 -4.22 -14.52
C TYR A 110 -13.76 -5.16 -13.87
N THR A 111 -13.40 -6.44 -13.83
CA THR A 111 -14.22 -7.52 -13.29
C THR A 111 -13.78 -7.89 -11.87
N ASN A 112 -14.73 -8.42 -11.09
CA ASN A 112 -14.47 -8.95 -9.75
C ASN A 112 -13.78 -7.93 -8.83
N CYS A 113 -14.20 -6.66 -8.90
CA CYS A 113 -13.58 -5.61 -8.12
C CYS A 113 -14.07 -5.65 -6.68
N LYS A 114 -13.14 -5.82 -5.75
CA LYS A 114 -13.42 -5.90 -4.33
C LYS A 114 -13.06 -4.59 -3.63
N PRO A 115 -14.00 -3.99 -2.89
CA PRO A 115 -13.69 -2.80 -2.10
C PRO A 115 -12.67 -3.16 -1.01
N GLN A 116 -11.56 -2.45 -1.00
CA GLN A 116 -10.60 -2.51 0.10
C GLN A 116 -11.13 -1.59 1.19
N VAL A 117 -11.71 -2.19 2.23
CA VAL A 117 -12.11 -1.45 3.41
C VAL A 117 -10.83 -0.89 4.05
N ILE A 118 -10.61 0.41 3.91
CA ILE A 118 -9.55 1.08 4.65
C ILE A 118 -9.93 0.98 6.13
N LYS A 119 -9.31 0.03 6.84
CA LYS A 119 -9.40 -0.03 8.31
C LYS A 119 -8.73 1.23 8.84
N LYS A 120 -9.57 2.20 9.16
CA LYS A 120 -9.18 3.41 9.90
C LYS A 120 -8.78 3.04 11.33
#